data_AF-A0A9Q0UMI9-F1
#
_entry.id   AF-A0A9Q0UMI9-F1
#
_cell.length_a   1.000
_cell.length_b   1.000
_cell.length_c   1.000
_cell.angle_alpha   90.00
_cell.angle_beta   90.00
_cell.angle_gamma   90.00
#
_symmetry.space_group_name_H-M   'P 1'
#
loop_
_entity.id
_entity.type
_entity.pdbx_description
1 polymer ?
#
loop_
_entity_poly.entity_id
_entity_poly.type
_entity_poly.pdbx_seq_one_letter_code
_entity_poly.pdbx_strand_id
1 'polypeptide(L)'
;MGVSSTCKDGSTKIAMDNGKYVRYTPEQVEALERLYHDCPKPTSMRRQQLIRECPILSHIEPKQIKVWFQNRRCREKQRKESSRLQGVNRKLTAMNKLLMEENDRLQKQVSQLVYENSYFRQQPQNATNLATTDTSCESVVTSGQHHLTPQHPPRDASPAGLLSIAEESLAQFLSKATGTAVEWVQMPGMKPGPDSIGIVAISHGCAGVAARACGLVGLEPTRVAEILKDRPSWFRDCRAVDVINAMSTGNGGSIELLYMQLYAPTTLAPARDFWLLRYTSVLEDGSLVVCERSLKQHSKWSEHATHSAFCESRNVA
;
A
#
# COMPACT_ATOMS: atom_id res chain seq x y z
N MET A 1 -10.71 31.04 -41.47
CA MET A 1 -9.98 32.02 -40.62
C MET A 1 -8.68 31.38 -40.19
N GLY A 2 -7.59 31.74 -40.86
CA GLY A 2 -6.25 31.36 -40.43
C GLY A 2 -5.72 32.41 -39.46
N VAL A 3 -5.05 31.97 -38.41
CA VAL A 3 -4.17 32.82 -37.61
C VAL A 3 -2.86 32.06 -37.41
N SER A 4 -1.89 32.47 -38.22
CA SER A 4 -0.47 32.20 -38.10
C SER A 4 0.07 32.97 -36.91
N SER A 5 0.69 32.29 -35.93
CA SER A 5 1.53 32.96 -34.93
C SER A 5 2.99 32.87 -35.36
N THR A 6 3.45 33.95 -35.99
CA THR A 6 4.85 34.22 -36.26
C THR A 6 5.53 34.68 -34.97
N CYS A 7 6.45 33.88 -34.44
CA CYS A 7 7.39 34.36 -33.42
C CYS A 7 8.68 34.78 -34.15
N LYS A 8 8.81 36.10 -34.36
CA LYS A 8 9.97 36.75 -34.95
C LYS A 8 11.20 36.64 -34.04
N ASP A 9 12.33 36.43 -34.70
CA ASP A 9 13.69 36.59 -34.21
C ASP A 9 13.88 37.85 -33.36
N GLY A 10 14.27 37.63 -32.10
CA GLY A 10 14.83 38.63 -31.21
C GLY A 10 16.28 38.24 -30.91
N SER A 11 17.17 38.55 -31.85
CA SER A 11 18.62 38.40 -31.70
C SER A 11 19.14 39.34 -30.61
N THR A 12 18.98 38.93 -29.36
CA THR A 12 19.63 39.58 -28.22
C THR A 12 20.92 38.83 -27.97
N LYS A 13 22.02 39.32 -28.58
CA LYS A 13 23.38 38.94 -28.20
C LYS A 13 23.59 39.38 -26.75
N ILE A 14 23.20 38.53 -25.81
CA ILE A 14 23.67 38.61 -24.43
C ILE A 14 25.15 38.28 -24.51
N ALA A 15 25.98 39.33 -24.56
CA ALA A 15 27.39 39.24 -24.23
C ALA A 15 27.47 38.73 -22.79
N MET A 16 27.50 37.41 -22.63
CA MET A 16 27.73 36.77 -21.35
C MET A 16 29.14 37.14 -20.91
N ASP A 17 29.20 37.85 -19.80
CA ASP A 17 30.38 38.06 -18.97
C ASP A 17 31.11 36.71 -18.79
N ASN A 18 32.10 36.48 -19.65
CA ASN A 18 32.79 35.20 -19.86
C ASN A 18 33.69 34.80 -18.68
N GLY A 19 33.73 35.60 -17.59
CA GLY A 19 34.60 35.40 -16.44
C GLY A 19 34.02 34.53 -15.32
N LYS A 20 32.73 34.17 -15.35
CA LYS A 20 32.09 33.44 -14.23
C LYS A 20 31.92 31.94 -14.46
N TYR A 21 32.04 31.47 -15.70
CA TYR A 21 31.88 30.06 -16.04
C TYR A 21 33.13 29.53 -16.75
N VAL A 22 33.85 28.64 -16.06
CA VAL A 22 34.98 27.92 -16.65
C VAL A 22 34.44 26.93 -17.67
N ARG A 23 34.85 27.10 -18.92
CA ARG A 23 34.59 26.14 -19.98
C ARG A 23 35.83 25.25 -20.13
N TYR A 24 35.72 24.02 -19.65
CA TYR A 24 36.78 23.01 -19.81
C TYR A 24 36.88 22.56 -21.27
N THR A 25 38.09 22.32 -21.76
CA THR A 25 38.29 21.68 -23.07
C THR A 25 37.86 20.19 -23.01
N PRO A 26 37.55 19.55 -24.14
CA PRO A 26 37.20 18.12 -24.16
C PRO A 26 38.25 17.23 -23.48
N GLU A 27 39.53 17.53 -23.69
CA GLU A 27 40.66 16.79 -23.13
C GLU A 27 40.78 16.99 -21.61
N GLN A 28 40.48 18.22 -21.12
CA GLN A 28 40.40 18.50 -19.69
C GLN A 28 39.23 17.76 -19.03
N VAL A 29 38.07 17.72 -19.70
CA VAL A 29 36.92 16.95 -19.21
C VAL A 29 37.26 15.47 -19.13
N GLU A 30 37.87 14.90 -20.17
CA GLU A 30 38.25 13.49 -20.20
C GLU A 30 39.26 13.15 -19.09
N ALA A 31 40.26 14.01 -18.85
CA ALA A 31 41.19 13.86 -17.74
C ALA A 31 40.49 13.88 -16.38
N LEU A 32 39.58 14.83 -16.17
CA LEU A 32 38.79 14.91 -14.93
C LEU A 32 37.85 13.71 -14.76
N GLU A 33 37.31 13.17 -15.85
CA GLU A 33 36.47 11.96 -15.83
C GLU A 33 37.28 10.70 -15.48
N ARG A 34 38.49 10.51 -16.03
CA ARG A 34 39.38 9.42 -15.60
C ARG A 34 39.70 9.51 -14.11
N LEU A 35 40.07 10.70 -13.62
CA LEU A 35 40.34 10.93 -12.20
C LEU A 35 39.12 10.69 -11.31
N TYR A 36 37.92 10.95 -11.82
CA TYR A 36 36.67 10.69 -11.11
C TYR A 36 36.41 9.19 -10.91
N HIS A 37 36.79 8.35 -11.87
CA HIS A 37 36.69 6.90 -11.71
C HIS A 37 37.58 6.37 -10.59
N ASP A 38 38.78 6.94 -10.43
CA ASP A 38 39.71 6.52 -9.38
C ASP A 38 39.33 7.08 -8.00
N CYS A 39 38.98 8.36 -7.92
CA CYS A 39 38.66 9.03 -6.67
C CYS A 39 37.55 10.09 -6.85
N PRO A 40 36.26 9.75 -6.62
CA PRO A 40 35.15 10.67 -6.85
C PRO A 40 35.02 11.79 -5.81
N LYS A 41 35.81 11.76 -4.73
CA LYS A 41 35.82 12.76 -3.65
C LYS A 41 37.26 13.16 -3.28
N PRO A 42 38.02 13.80 -4.18
CA PRO A 42 39.43 14.11 -3.92
C PRO A 42 39.56 15.13 -2.77
N THR A 43 40.53 14.88 -1.88
CA THR A 43 40.89 15.77 -0.76
C THR A 43 41.52 17.07 -1.27
N SER A 44 41.71 18.08 -0.39
CA SER A 44 42.35 19.34 -0.81
C SER A 44 43.78 19.13 -1.29
N MET A 45 44.54 18.32 -0.56
CA MET A 45 45.91 17.95 -0.93
C MET A 45 45.94 17.20 -2.26
N ARG A 46 45.02 16.24 -2.48
CA ARG A 46 44.93 15.53 -3.76
C ARG A 46 44.62 16.48 -4.91
N ARG A 47 43.70 17.45 -4.74
CA ARG A 47 43.41 18.46 -5.78
C ARG A 47 44.63 19.30 -6.15
N GLN A 48 45.45 19.71 -5.17
CA GLN A 48 46.70 20.44 -5.44
C GLN A 48 47.71 19.59 -6.19
N GLN A 49 47.82 18.31 -5.82
CA GLN A 49 48.72 17.35 -6.48
C GLN A 49 48.31 17.10 -7.94
N LEU A 50 47.01 16.95 -8.22
CA LEU A 50 46.48 16.72 -9.57
C LEU A 50 46.84 17.84 -10.56
N ILE A 51 46.91 19.10 -10.11
CA ILE A 51 47.32 20.24 -10.94
C ILE A 51 48.80 20.14 -11.34
N ARG A 52 49.64 19.55 -10.47
CA ARG A 52 51.07 19.32 -10.73
C ARG A 52 51.30 18.08 -11.59
N GLU A 53 50.55 17.01 -11.34
CA GLU A 53 50.69 15.71 -12.03
C GLU A 53 50.04 15.70 -13.42
N CYS A 54 49.02 16.53 -13.65
CA CYS A 54 48.33 16.63 -14.93
C CYS A 54 48.57 18.01 -15.57
N PRO A 55 49.57 18.17 -16.45
CA PRO A 55 49.87 19.44 -17.11
C PRO A 55 48.67 20.09 -17.80
N ILE A 56 47.74 19.27 -18.32
CA ILE A 56 46.51 19.75 -18.97
C ILE A 56 45.53 20.44 -18.01
N LEU A 57 45.65 20.18 -16.71
CA LEU A 57 44.88 20.81 -15.64
C LEU A 57 45.68 21.91 -14.91
N SER A 58 46.91 22.19 -15.33
CA SER A 58 47.82 23.14 -14.64
C SER A 58 47.25 24.57 -14.52
N HIS A 59 46.40 24.98 -15.47
CA HIS A 59 45.74 26.28 -15.48
C HIS A 59 44.36 26.29 -14.79
N ILE A 60 43.95 25.19 -14.15
CA ILE A 60 42.68 25.07 -13.45
C ILE A 60 42.90 25.26 -11.95
N GLU A 61 42.13 26.15 -11.33
CA GLU A 61 42.25 26.38 -9.89
C GLU A 61 41.73 25.18 -9.07
N PRO A 62 42.31 24.89 -7.88
CA PRO A 62 41.83 23.83 -6.99
C PRO A 62 40.34 23.93 -6.64
N LYS A 63 39.80 25.17 -6.57
CA LYS A 63 38.38 25.43 -6.32
C LYS A 63 37.50 25.00 -7.49
N GLN A 64 37.96 25.20 -8.72
CA GLN A 64 37.25 24.80 -9.93
C GLN A 64 37.19 23.26 -10.04
N ILE A 65 38.29 22.57 -9.72
CA ILE A 65 38.30 21.10 -9.60
C ILE A 65 37.29 20.64 -8.55
N LYS A 66 37.26 21.25 -7.36
CA LYS A 66 36.28 20.93 -6.31
C LYS A 66 34.84 21.04 -6.84
N VAL A 67 34.51 22.14 -7.51
CA VAL A 67 33.17 22.40 -8.07
C VAL A 67 32.84 21.40 -9.18
N TRP A 68 33.80 21.08 -10.06
CA TRP A 68 33.61 20.08 -11.11
C TRP A 68 33.24 18.72 -10.53
N PHE A 69 33.96 18.23 -9.51
CA PHE A 69 33.67 16.94 -8.86
C PHE A 69 32.34 16.96 -8.11
N GLN A 70 31.97 18.09 -7.50
CA GLN A 70 30.63 18.25 -6.89
C GLN A 70 29.52 18.18 -7.93
N ASN A 71 29.67 18.91 -9.04
CA ASN A 71 28.70 18.92 -10.13
C ASN A 71 28.62 17.56 -10.83
N ARG A 72 29.75 16.86 -11.01
CA ARG A 72 29.79 15.54 -11.64
C ARG A 72 29.01 14.50 -10.81
N ARG A 73 29.18 14.51 -9.48
CA ARG A 73 28.39 13.66 -8.56
C ARG A 73 26.90 14.02 -8.59
N CYS A 74 26.58 15.31 -8.58
CA CYS A 74 25.20 15.77 -8.65
C CYS A 74 24.52 15.31 -9.97
N ARG A 75 25.17 15.53 -11.11
CA ARG A 75 24.70 15.10 -12.43
C ARG A 75 24.54 13.59 -12.54
N GLU A 76 25.45 12.81 -11.95
CA GLU A 76 25.33 11.35 -11.96
C GLU A 76 24.16 10.87 -11.11
N LYS A 77 23.99 11.45 -9.91
CA LYS A 77 22.82 11.17 -9.06
C LYS A 77 21.53 11.51 -9.80
N GLN A 78 21.47 12.67 -10.45
CA GLN A 78 20.32 13.11 -11.25
C GLN A 78 20.05 12.17 -12.43
N ARG A 79 21.09 11.71 -13.15
CA ARG A 79 20.94 10.73 -14.25
C ARG A 79 20.35 9.41 -13.74
N LYS A 80 20.90 8.85 -12.66
CA LYS A 80 20.39 7.61 -12.04
C LYS A 80 18.92 7.76 -11.61
N GLU A 81 18.58 8.90 -11.01
CA GLU A 81 17.22 9.20 -10.58
C GLU A 81 16.26 9.37 -11.77
N SER A 82 16.68 10.08 -12.82
CA SER A 82 15.90 10.22 -14.04
C SER A 82 15.63 8.88 -14.72
N SER A 83 16.64 8.00 -14.82
CA SER A 83 16.47 6.64 -15.35
C SER A 83 15.51 5.81 -14.49
N ARG A 84 15.59 5.93 -13.16
CA ARG A 84 14.68 5.28 -12.22
C ARG A 84 13.23 5.74 -12.44
N LEU A 85 13.01 7.06 -12.51
CA LEU A 85 11.69 7.64 -12.75
C LEU A 85 11.13 7.24 -14.12
N GLN A 86 11.96 7.21 -15.16
CA GLN A 86 11.54 6.74 -16.49
C GLN A 86 11.12 5.26 -16.46
N GLY A 87 11.83 4.42 -15.70
CA GLY A 87 11.45 3.02 -15.50
C GLY A 87 10.11 2.85 -14.78
N VAL A 88 9.86 3.64 -13.74
CA VAL A 88 8.56 3.65 -13.03
C VAL A 88 7.45 4.15 -13.93
N ASN A 89 7.68 5.21 -14.70
CA ASN A 89 6.69 5.78 -15.59
C ASN A 89 6.25 4.78 -16.67
N ARG A 90 7.19 4.08 -17.31
CA ARG A 90 6.88 3.00 -18.28
C ARG A 90 5.98 1.93 -17.68
N LYS A 91 6.25 1.51 -16.44
CA LYS A 91 5.43 0.52 -15.73
C LYS A 91 4.02 1.05 -15.44
N LEU A 92 3.92 2.29 -14.97
CA LEU A 92 2.62 2.93 -14.70
C LEU A 92 1.78 3.06 -15.98
N THR A 93 2.41 3.44 -17.10
CA THR A 93 1.74 3.48 -18.41
C THR A 93 1.22 2.10 -18.82
N ALA A 94 2.01 1.04 -18.67
CA ALA A 94 1.58 -0.32 -18.99
C ALA A 94 0.42 -0.78 -18.09
N MET A 95 0.49 -0.49 -16.79
CA MET A 95 -0.57 -0.83 -15.84
C MET A 95 -1.87 -0.07 -16.12
N ASN A 96 -1.79 1.23 -16.40
CA ASN A 96 -2.96 2.03 -16.80
C ASN A 96 -3.62 1.47 -18.06
N LYS A 97 -2.84 0.97 -19.02
CA LYS A 97 -3.39 0.32 -20.22
C LYS A 97 -4.20 -0.93 -19.87
N LEU A 98 -3.66 -1.83 -19.06
CA LEU A 98 -4.38 -3.04 -18.63
C LEU A 98 -5.65 -2.69 -17.83
N LEU A 99 -5.59 -1.68 -16.97
CA LEU A 99 -6.75 -1.25 -16.20
C LEU A 99 -7.85 -0.65 -17.08
N MET A 100 -7.50 0.08 -18.13
CA MET A 100 -8.45 0.54 -19.14
C MET A 100 -9.09 -0.63 -19.90
N GLU A 101 -8.31 -1.64 -20.27
CA GLU A 101 -8.81 -2.84 -20.97
C GLU A 101 -9.79 -3.63 -20.10
N GLU A 102 -9.47 -3.83 -18.81
CA GLU A 102 -10.39 -4.50 -17.87
C GLU A 102 -11.64 -3.65 -17.58
N ASN A 103 -11.51 -2.32 -17.50
CA ASN A 103 -12.66 -1.45 -17.34
C ASN A 103 -13.64 -1.57 -18.52
N ASP A 104 -13.11 -1.56 -19.76
CA ASP A 104 -13.91 -1.77 -20.97
C ASP A 104 -14.59 -3.14 -20.98
N ARG A 105 -13.87 -4.19 -20.57
CA ARG A 105 -14.41 -5.56 -20.45
C ARG A 105 -15.55 -5.64 -19.42
N LEU A 106 -15.36 -5.08 -18.24
CA LEU A 106 -16.39 -5.05 -17.20
C LEU A 106 -17.61 -4.23 -17.66
N GLN A 107 -17.39 -3.10 -18.33
CA GLN A 107 -18.46 -2.26 -18.84
C GLN A 107 -19.31 -3.01 -19.89
N LYS A 108 -18.68 -3.84 -20.73
CA LYS A 108 -19.36 -4.76 -21.64
C LYS A 108 -20.18 -5.83 -20.90
N GLN A 109 -19.62 -6.46 -19.87
CA GLN A 109 -20.35 -7.46 -19.06
C GLN A 109 -21.55 -6.85 -18.34
N VAL A 110 -21.40 -5.67 -17.75
CA VAL A 110 -22.51 -4.94 -17.11
C VAL A 110 -23.59 -4.64 -18.13
N SER A 111 -23.22 -4.15 -19.31
CA SER A 111 -24.18 -3.86 -20.39
C SER A 111 -24.96 -5.12 -20.82
N GLN A 112 -24.27 -6.26 -20.93
CA GLN A 112 -24.90 -7.54 -21.24
C GLN A 112 -25.86 -8.01 -20.13
N LEU A 113 -25.44 -7.98 -18.87
CA LEU A 113 -26.28 -8.38 -17.74
C LEU A 113 -27.50 -7.47 -17.57
N VAL A 114 -27.36 -6.17 -17.86
CA VAL A 114 -28.49 -5.23 -17.86
C VAL A 114 -29.47 -5.57 -18.99
N TYR A 115 -28.96 -5.90 -20.18
CA TYR A 115 -29.79 -6.34 -21.30
C TYR A 115 -30.54 -7.65 -20.97
N GLU A 116 -29.84 -8.68 -20.49
CA GLU A 116 -30.43 -9.95 -20.08
C GLU A 116 -31.47 -9.79 -18.97
N ASN A 117 -31.18 -8.99 -17.94
CA ASN A 117 -32.16 -8.69 -16.89
C ASN A 117 -33.40 -7.98 -17.44
N SER A 118 -33.23 -7.02 -18.36
CA SER A 118 -34.35 -6.35 -19.00
C SER A 118 -35.21 -7.32 -19.81
N TYR A 119 -34.59 -8.31 -20.48
CA TYR A 119 -35.27 -9.36 -21.22
C TYR A 119 -36.07 -10.30 -20.29
N PHE A 120 -35.46 -10.79 -19.21
CA PHE A 120 -36.16 -11.63 -18.22
C PHE A 120 -37.32 -10.90 -17.53
N ARG A 121 -37.18 -9.60 -17.25
CA ARG A 121 -38.28 -8.81 -16.67
C ARG A 121 -39.39 -8.48 -17.67
N GLN A 122 -39.11 -8.50 -18.97
CA GLN A 122 -40.12 -8.39 -20.03
C GLN A 122 -40.82 -9.72 -20.34
N GLN A 123 -40.41 -10.83 -19.70
CA GLN A 123 -41.04 -12.14 -19.84
C GLN A 123 -42.00 -12.44 -18.67
N PRO A 124 -43.26 -11.94 -18.66
CA PRO A 124 -44.34 -12.59 -17.93
C PRO A 124 -45.38 -13.22 -18.87
N GLN A 125 -45.87 -14.42 -18.50
CA GLN A 125 -47.04 -15.15 -19.02
C GLN A 125 -46.86 -16.10 -20.22
N ASN A 126 -46.07 -17.16 -20.11
CA ASN A 126 -46.25 -18.36 -20.96
C ASN A 126 -46.38 -19.69 -20.18
N ALA A 127 -46.56 -19.63 -18.85
CA ALA A 127 -46.71 -20.83 -18.01
C ALA A 127 -47.86 -20.73 -17.00
N THR A 128 -48.98 -20.09 -17.35
CA THR A 128 -50.15 -20.02 -16.45
C THR A 128 -51.51 -20.08 -17.14
N ASN A 129 -51.60 -20.69 -18.33
CA ASN A 129 -52.89 -20.97 -18.98
C ASN A 129 -53.07 -22.46 -19.26
N LEU A 130 -53.13 -23.27 -18.19
CA LEU A 130 -53.90 -24.51 -18.20
C LEU A 130 -54.70 -24.59 -16.90
N ALA A 131 -55.98 -24.23 -16.98
CA ALA A 131 -57.01 -24.46 -15.97
C ALA A 131 -57.15 -25.98 -15.72
N THR A 132 -57.57 -26.51 -14.56
CA THR A 132 -58.78 -26.22 -13.76
C THR A 132 -58.71 -26.85 -12.36
N THR A 133 -59.36 -26.18 -11.37
CA THR A 133 -59.84 -26.65 -10.04
C THR A 133 -58.77 -27.15 -9.05
N ASP A 134 -58.66 -26.72 -7.78
CA ASP A 134 -59.66 -26.34 -6.80
C ASP A 134 -58.94 -25.64 -5.60
N THR A 135 -59.72 -25.13 -4.65
CA THR A 135 -59.36 -24.62 -3.30
C THR A 135 -58.80 -23.19 -3.15
N SER A 136 -59.74 -22.26 -3.19
CA SER A 136 -60.10 -21.27 -2.14
C SER A 136 -58.99 -20.47 -1.42
N CYS A 137 -59.04 -19.15 -1.63
CA CYS A 137 -58.33 -18.12 -0.89
C CYS A 137 -59.29 -17.36 0.06
N GLU A 138 -58.90 -17.22 1.33
CA GLU A 138 -59.27 -16.09 2.21
C GLU A 138 -58.00 -15.76 3.02
N SER A 139 -57.30 -14.67 2.72
CA SER A 139 -57.46 -13.33 3.32
C SER A 139 -57.52 -13.35 4.85
N VAL A 140 -56.53 -12.74 5.51
CA VAL A 140 -56.71 -11.75 6.59
C VAL A 140 -55.37 -11.34 7.21
N VAL A 141 -55.25 -10.03 7.42
CA VAL A 141 -54.25 -9.30 8.21
C VAL A 141 -54.44 -9.59 9.71
N THR A 142 -53.42 -10.08 10.42
CA THR A 142 -53.22 -9.91 11.88
C THR A 142 -51.74 -10.14 12.21
N SER A 143 -51.00 -9.17 12.75
CA SER A 143 -50.86 -8.91 14.19
C SER A 143 -50.47 -10.14 15.01
N GLY A 144 -49.17 -10.23 15.34
CA GLY A 144 -48.57 -10.86 16.52
C GLY A 144 -49.02 -12.25 16.97
N GLN A 145 -48.18 -13.27 16.75
CA GLN A 145 -47.87 -14.24 17.81
C GLN A 145 -46.56 -14.99 17.57
N HIS A 146 -45.73 -14.95 18.60
CA HIS A 146 -44.41 -15.54 18.69
C HIS A 146 -44.44 -17.07 18.55
N HIS A 147 -43.79 -17.61 17.53
CA HIS A 147 -43.24 -18.97 17.58
C HIS A 147 -41.73 -18.86 17.80
N LEU A 148 -41.32 -19.04 19.05
CA LEU A 148 -39.94 -19.16 19.49
C LEU A 148 -39.36 -20.48 18.98
N THR A 149 -38.69 -20.45 17.85
CA THR A 149 -37.58 -21.38 17.60
C THR A 149 -36.42 -20.98 18.51
N PRO A 150 -35.73 -21.92 19.19
CA PRO A 150 -34.61 -21.57 20.07
C PRO A 150 -33.46 -21.03 19.22
N GLN A 151 -33.40 -19.72 19.05
CA GLN A 151 -32.20 -19.06 18.56
C GLN A 151 -31.11 -19.29 19.59
N HIS A 152 -30.06 -19.98 19.16
CA HIS A 152 -28.80 -20.05 19.88
C HIS A 152 -28.39 -18.62 20.31
N PRO A 153 -27.92 -18.42 21.56
CA PRO A 153 -27.41 -17.13 21.97
C PRO A 153 -26.22 -16.73 21.07
N PRO A 154 -25.99 -15.42 20.84
CA PRO A 154 -24.88 -14.97 20.00
C PRO A 154 -23.57 -15.45 20.64
N ARG A 155 -22.93 -16.42 19.98
CA ARG A 155 -21.74 -17.13 20.49
C ARG A 155 -20.49 -16.24 20.55
N ASP A 156 -20.57 -15.05 19.98
CA ASP A 156 -19.42 -14.25 19.55
C ASP A 156 -18.77 -13.41 20.67
N ALA A 157 -19.47 -13.18 21.80
CA ALA A 157 -18.97 -12.34 22.90
C ALA A 157 -18.44 -13.12 24.12
N SER A 158 -18.60 -14.45 24.12
CA SER A 158 -18.07 -15.29 25.22
C SER A 158 -16.53 -15.40 25.12
N PRO A 159 -15.81 -15.61 26.24
CA PRO A 159 -14.36 -15.84 26.19
C PRO A 159 -13.95 -16.98 25.22
N ALA A 160 -14.76 -18.05 25.17
CA ALA A 160 -14.56 -19.15 24.23
C ALA A 160 -14.83 -18.75 22.77
N GLY A 161 -15.83 -17.90 22.52
CA GLY A 161 -16.11 -17.35 21.20
C GLY A 161 -15.01 -16.42 20.70
N LEU A 162 -14.50 -15.54 21.57
CA LEU A 162 -13.38 -14.66 21.26
C LEU A 162 -12.10 -15.46 20.98
N LEU A 163 -11.84 -16.52 21.75
CA LEU A 163 -10.74 -17.44 21.49
C LEU A 163 -10.88 -18.13 20.13
N SER A 164 -12.07 -18.63 19.79
CA SER A 164 -12.33 -19.23 18.47
C SER A 164 -12.08 -18.25 17.33
N ILE A 165 -12.50 -16.98 17.47
CA ILE A 165 -12.23 -15.93 16.48
C ILE A 165 -10.74 -15.66 16.39
N ALA A 166 -10.02 -15.62 17.52
CA ALA A 166 -8.59 -15.39 17.59
C ALA A 166 -7.80 -16.52 16.90
N GLU A 167 -8.13 -17.78 17.18
CA GLU A 167 -7.51 -18.96 16.57
C GLU A 167 -7.77 -19.04 15.06
N GLU A 168 -9.00 -18.77 14.62
CA GLU A 168 -9.32 -18.67 13.19
C GLU A 168 -8.50 -17.56 12.52
N SER A 169 -8.38 -16.41 13.18
CA SER A 169 -7.59 -15.27 12.67
C SER A 169 -6.11 -15.62 12.55
N LEU A 170 -5.56 -16.33 13.54
CA LEU A 170 -4.17 -16.81 13.51
C LEU A 170 -3.94 -17.80 12.36
N ALA A 171 -4.84 -18.77 12.17
CA ALA A 171 -4.73 -19.74 11.08
C ALA A 171 -4.78 -19.05 9.70
N GLN A 172 -5.71 -18.11 9.50
CA GLN A 172 -5.78 -17.32 8.26
C GLN A 172 -4.56 -16.41 8.07
N PHE A 173 -4.01 -15.86 9.15
CA PHE A 173 -2.80 -15.05 9.09
C PHE A 173 -1.60 -15.89 8.67
N LEU A 174 -1.35 -17.02 9.34
CA LEU A 174 -0.20 -17.88 9.08
C LEU A 174 -0.22 -18.47 7.67
N SER A 175 -1.38 -18.96 7.21
CA SER A 175 -1.54 -19.48 5.85
C SER A 175 -1.21 -18.44 4.77
N LYS A 176 -1.55 -17.17 5.00
CA LYS A 176 -1.14 -16.07 4.12
C LYS A 176 0.35 -15.78 4.29
N ALA A 177 0.80 -15.47 5.51
CA ALA A 177 2.16 -15.01 5.81
C ALA A 177 3.26 -15.98 5.34
N THR A 178 3.03 -17.29 5.44
CA THR A 178 3.99 -18.33 5.02
C THR A 178 3.95 -18.63 3.52
N GLY A 179 2.98 -18.10 2.77
CA GLY A 179 2.85 -18.29 1.32
C GLY A 179 2.21 -19.61 0.91
N THR A 180 1.53 -20.31 1.82
CA THR A 180 0.80 -21.54 1.49
C THR A 180 -0.58 -21.26 0.88
N ALA A 181 -1.18 -20.10 1.18
CA ALA A 181 -2.49 -19.69 0.66
C ALA A 181 -2.46 -18.57 -0.38
N VAL A 182 -1.30 -17.92 -0.60
CA VAL A 182 -1.17 -16.76 -1.50
C VAL A 182 0.12 -16.89 -2.31
N GLU A 183 0.01 -16.77 -3.63
CA GLU A 183 1.16 -16.62 -4.52
C GLU A 183 1.73 -15.21 -4.39
N TRP A 184 2.93 -15.10 -3.79
CA TRP A 184 3.58 -13.83 -3.54
C TRP A 184 4.29 -13.31 -4.79
N VAL A 185 3.78 -12.24 -5.38
CA VAL A 185 4.43 -11.55 -6.51
C VAL A 185 5.28 -10.39 -5.99
N GLN A 186 6.54 -10.33 -6.42
CA GLN A 186 7.47 -9.27 -6.03
C GLN A 186 7.13 -7.94 -6.71
N MET A 187 7.10 -6.86 -5.93
CA MET A 187 6.87 -5.52 -6.46
C MET A 187 8.00 -5.11 -7.42
N PRO A 188 7.69 -4.70 -8.67
CA PRO A 188 8.70 -4.40 -9.67
C PRO A 188 9.62 -3.25 -9.27
N GLY A 189 10.89 -3.52 -8.95
CA GLY A 189 11.90 -2.51 -8.59
C GLY A 189 12.39 -2.60 -7.14
N MET A 190 11.85 -3.53 -6.35
CA MET A 190 12.43 -3.92 -5.07
C MET A 190 13.48 -5.01 -5.30
N LYS A 191 14.61 -4.98 -4.59
CA LYS A 191 15.60 -6.07 -4.62
C LYS A 191 15.21 -7.13 -3.58
N PRO A 192 15.29 -8.44 -3.88
CA PRO A 192 15.14 -9.47 -2.86
C PRO A 192 16.32 -9.36 -1.87
N GLY A 193 16.04 -9.43 -0.58
CA GLY A 193 17.06 -9.49 0.46
C GLY A 193 16.49 -9.34 1.87
N PRO A 194 17.26 -9.72 2.91
CA PRO A 194 16.83 -9.60 4.31
C PRO A 194 16.45 -8.15 4.72
N ASP A 195 16.96 -7.16 3.98
CA ASP A 195 16.71 -5.73 4.22
C ASP A 195 15.61 -5.13 3.33
N SER A 196 14.83 -5.94 2.59
CA SER A 196 13.83 -5.44 1.66
C SER A 196 12.49 -5.12 2.33
N ILE A 197 12.27 -3.84 2.67
CA ILE A 197 10.97 -3.35 3.17
C ILE A 197 9.97 -3.27 2.01
N GLY A 198 8.88 -4.06 2.09
CA GLY A 198 7.66 -3.88 1.32
C GLY A 198 7.46 -4.85 0.14
N ILE A 199 6.90 -6.03 0.41
CA ILE A 199 6.29 -6.87 -0.64
C ILE A 199 4.77 -6.55 -0.62
N VAL A 200 4.21 -6.17 -1.75
CA VAL A 200 2.76 -5.98 -1.87
C VAL A 200 2.32 -6.93 -2.98
N ALA A 201 1.51 -7.93 -2.64
CA ALA A 201 0.95 -8.83 -3.62
C ALA A 201 -0.57 -8.61 -3.73
N ILE A 202 -1.13 -8.97 -4.87
CA ILE A 202 -2.57 -9.00 -5.08
C ILE A 202 -2.92 -10.48 -5.20
N SER A 203 -3.56 -11.04 -4.17
CA SER A 203 -4.06 -12.41 -4.25
C SER A 203 -5.17 -12.45 -5.30
N HIS A 204 -4.98 -13.28 -6.33
CA HIS A 204 -6.03 -13.60 -7.29
C HIS A 204 -6.74 -14.85 -6.76
N GLY A 205 -7.93 -14.69 -6.17
CA GLY A 205 -8.72 -15.81 -5.65
C GLY A 205 -9.42 -15.55 -4.30
N CYS A 206 -9.09 -14.46 -3.60
CA CYS A 206 -9.86 -14.00 -2.44
C CYS A 206 -10.54 -12.66 -2.73
N ALA A 207 -11.54 -12.27 -1.92
CA ALA A 207 -12.17 -10.96 -1.99
C ALA A 207 -11.18 -9.84 -1.59
N GLY A 208 -10.25 -9.49 -2.49
CA GLY A 208 -9.33 -8.36 -2.40
C GLY A 208 -7.82 -8.70 -2.44
N VAL A 209 -7.01 -7.69 -2.11
CA VAL A 209 -5.55 -7.59 -2.25
C VAL A 209 -4.80 -7.81 -0.92
N ALA A 210 -3.87 -8.76 -0.81
CA ALA A 210 -3.10 -9.00 0.43
C ALA A 210 -1.64 -8.55 0.33
N ALA A 211 -1.22 -7.57 1.13
CA ALA A 211 0.16 -7.09 1.19
C ALA A 211 0.95 -7.77 2.33
N ARG A 212 2.29 -7.88 2.18
CA ARG A 212 3.21 -8.37 3.22
C ARG A 212 4.53 -7.60 3.21
N ALA A 213 4.81 -6.80 4.23
CA ALA A 213 6.17 -6.32 4.43
C ALA A 213 7.00 -7.37 5.21
N CYS A 214 8.31 -7.34 5.03
CA CYS A 214 9.25 -8.05 5.89
C CYS A 214 10.51 -7.21 6.04
N GLY A 215 11.20 -7.31 7.15
CA GLY A 215 12.48 -6.67 7.37
C GLY A 215 13.16 -7.25 8.60
N LEU A 216 14.49 -7.20 8.63
CA LEU A 216 15.26 -7.53 9.81
C LEU A 216 15.32 -6.33 10.76
N VAL A 217 15.13 -6.59 12.04
CA VAL A 217 15.27 -5.61 13.12
C VAL A 217 16.18 -6.18 14.20
N GLY A 218 17.06 -5.35 14.75
CA GLY A 218 17.96 -5.72 15.84
C GLY A 218 17.28 -5.61 17.21
N LEU A 219 16.09 -6.17 17.37
CA LEU A 219 15.27 -6.10 18.59
C LEU A 219 14.70 -7.47 18.93
N GLU A 220 14.54 -7.74 20.22
CA GLU A 220 13.84 -8.94 20.71
C GLU A 220 12.37 -8.96 20.27
N PRO A 221 11.77 -10.13 19.97
CA PRO A 221 10.40 -10.22 19.45
C PRO A 221 9.35 -9.53 20.33
N THR A 222 9.47 -9.66 21.65
CA THR A 222 8.57 -9.00 22.61
C THR A 222 8.64 -7.48 22.51
N ARG A 223 9.84 -6.92 22.33
CA ARG A 223 10.03 -5.48 22.17
C ARG A 223 9.46 -4.98 20.84
N VAL A 224 9.57 -5.78 19.78
CA VAL A 224 8.92 -5.48 18.49
C VAL A 224 7.40 -5.46 18.66
N ALA A 225 6.83 -6.45 19.35
CA ALA A 225 5.39 -6.48 19.61
C ALA A 225 4.90 -5.28 20.44
N GLU A 226 5.64 -4.85 21.47
CA GLU A 226 5.32 -3.64 22.24
C GLU A 226 5.25 -2.40 21.34
N ILE A 227 6.25 -2.20 20.47
CA ILE A 227 6.29 -1.08 19.53
C ILE A 227 5.12 -1.17 18.54
N LEU A 228 4.85 -2.36 17.98
CA LEU A 228 3.73 -2.57 17.04
C LEU A 228 2.38 -2.26 17.68
N LYS A 229 2.21 -2.57 18.97
CA LYS A 229 0.98 -2.30 19.73
C LYS A 229 0.81 -0.80 20.04
N ASP A 230 1.90 -0.09 20.31
CA ASP A 230 1.92 1.36 20.56
C ASP A 230 1.90 2.18 19.25
N ARG A 231 0.88 1.95 18.41
CA ARG A 231 0.73 2.63 17.12
C ARG A 231 0.78 4.16 17.19
N PRO A 232 0.15 4.84 18.18
CA PRO A 232 0.18 6.30 18.24
C PRO A 232 1.59 6.89 18.35
N SER A 233 2.56 6.15 18.89
CA SER A 233 3.94 6.63 19.04
C SER A 233 4.72 6.75 17.72
N TRP A 234 4.36 5.96 16.69
CA TRP A 234 5.15 5.87 15.45
C TRP A 234 4.33 5.99 14.16
N PHE A 235 3.03 5.69 14.19
CA PHE A 235 2.17 5.77 13.02
C PHE A 235 1.40 7.09 13.01
N ARG A 236 1.87 8.06 12.21
CA ARG A 236 1.33 9.44 12.18
C ARG A 236 -0.15 9.53 11.83
N ASP A 237 -0.66 8.61 11.00
CA ASP A 237 -2.06 8.60 10.62
C ASP A 237 -2.94 7.91 11.68
N CYS A 238 -2.35 7.33 12.72
CA CYS A 238 -3.07 6.81 13.87
C CYS A 238 -3.46 7.94 14.81
N ARG A 239 -4.76 8.20 14.92
CA ARG A 239 -5.29 9.25 15.80
C ARG A 239 -5.45 8.76 17.24
N ALA A 240 -5.99 7.56 17.42
CA ALA A 240 -6.26 6.99 18.73
C ALA A 240 -6.26 5.45 18.67
N VAL A 241 -5.85 4.83 19.76
CA VAL A 241 -5.99 3.40 20.04
C VAL A 241 -6.38 3.25 21.50
N ASP A 242 -7.54 2.67 21.76
CA ASP A 242 -8.07 2.42 23.10
C ASP A 242 -8.27 0.91 23.27
N VAL A 243 -7.59 0.31 24.24
CA VAL A 243 -7.82 -1.09 24.61
C VAL A 243 -9.01 -1.14 25.57
N ILE A 244 -10.08 -1.77 25.11
CA ILE A 244 -11.38 -1.80 25.79
C ILE A 244 -11.44 -2.99 26.74
N ASN A 245 -10.88 -4.12 26.32
CA ASN A 245 -10.81 -5.32 27.14
C ASN A 245 -9.55 -6.12 26.79
N ALA A 246 -9.01 -6.84 27.77
CA ALA A 246 -7.88 -7.73 27.58
C ALA A 246 -8.06 -9.00 28.41
N MET A 247 -7.70 -10.15 27.84
CA MET A 247 -7.72 -11.43 28.52
C MET A 247 -6.56 -12.31 28.10
N SER A 248 -6.02 -13.06 29.06
CA SER A 248 -5.00 -14.08 28.80
C SER A 248 -5.65 -15.37 28.29
N THR A 249 -4.97 -16.05 27.39
CA THR A 249 -5.38 -17.37 26.89
C THR A 249 -4.58 -18.46 27.60
N GLY A 250 -5.14 -19.67 27.72
CA GLY A 250 -4.53 -20.77 28.47
C GLY A 250 -3.19 -21.28 27.91
N ASN A 251 -2.86 -20.92 26.67
CA ASN A 251 -1.61 -21.23 25.97
C ASN A 251 -0.55 -20.11 26.08
N GLY A 252 -0.71 -19.15 26.99
CA GLY A 252 0.26 -18.07 27.19
C GLY A 252 0.15 -16.91 26.19
N GLY A 253 -0.91 -16.88 25.39
CA GLY A 253 -1.27 -15.75 24.54
C GLY A 253 -2.16 -14.72 25.24
N SER A 254 -2.54 -13.67 24.51
CA SER A 254 -3.44 -12.62 24.98
C SER A 254 -4.38 -12.15 23.87
N ILE A 255 -5.65 -11.97 24.18
CA ILE A 255 -6.66 -11.36 23.32
C ILE A 255 -6.98 -9.98 23.86
N GLU A 256 -6.91 -8.97 22.99
CA GLU A 256 -7.25 -7.58 23.27
C GLU A 256 -8.39 -7.14 22.34
N LEU A 257 -9.44 -6.55 22.90
CA LEU A 257 -10.48 -5.85 22.14
C LEU A 257 -10.14 -4.38 22.16
N LEU A 258 -10.01 -3.78 20.97
CA LEU A 258 -9.59 -2.38 20.87
C LEU A 258 -10.41 -1.60 19.85
N TYR A 259 -10.58 -0.33 20.17
CA TYR A 259 -11.02 0.70 19.24
C TYR A 259 -9.80 1.41 18.68
N MET A 260 -9.79 1.66 17.37
CA MET A 260 -8.75 2.42 16.70
C MET A 260 -9.36 3.40 15.73
N GLN A 261 -8.81 4.62 15.71
CA GLN A 261 -9.19 5.64 14.75
C GLN A 261 -8.00 6.06 13.90
N LEU A 262 -8.17 6.06 12.57
CA LEU A 262 -7.15 6.50 11.62
C LEU A 262 -7.62 7.76 10.88
N TYR A 263 -6.71 8.72 10.69
CA TYR A 263 -6.95 9.82 9.76
C TYR A 263 -7.15 9.29 8.34
N ALA A 264 -8.02 9.94 7.58
CA ALA A 264 -8.11 9.66 6.15
C ALA A 264 -6.81 10.10 5.46
N PRO A 265 -6.35 9.38 4.42
CA PRO A 265 -5.19 9.79 3.62
C PRO A 265 -5.40 11.11 2.86
N THR A 266 -6.60 11.67 2.91
CA THR A 266 -6.99 12.92 2.26
C THR A 266 -7.78 13.79 3.22
N THR A 267 -7.74 15.11 3.02
CA THR A 267 -8.54 16.07 3.81
C THR A 267 -10.01 16.09 3.41
N LEU A 268 -10.41 15.27 2.43
CA LEU A 268 -11.77 15.23 1.85
C LEU A 268 -12.65 14.15 2.49
N ALA A 269 -12.10 13.32 3.38
CA ALA A 269 -12.83 12.26 4.06
C ALA A 269 -12.62 12.35 5.59
N PRO A 270 -13.64 11.97 6.38
CA PRO A 270 -13.50 11.89 7.83
C PRO A 270 -12.53 10.76 8.23
N ALA A 271 -12.08 10.82 9.47
CA ALA A 271 -11.35 9.71 10.08
C ALA A 271 -12.17 8.41 10.06
N ARG A 272 -11.48 7.28 10.03
CA ARG A 272 -12.09 5.94 9.98
C ARG A 272 -11.96 5.25 11.32
N ASP A 273 -13.08 4.70 11.78
CA ASP A 273 -13.21 3.97 13.02
C ASP A 273 -13.12 2.46 12.79
N PHE A 274 -12.38 1.77 13.67
CA PHE A 274 -12.18 0.33 13.62
C PHE A 274 -12.40 -0.28 14.99
N TRP A 275 -13.15 -1.38 15.02
CA TRP A 275 -13.27 -2.26 16.17
C TRP A 275 -12.52 -3.54 15.85
N LEU A 276 -11.46 -3.81 16.61
CA LEU A 276 -10.50 -4.87 16.31
C LEU A 276 -10.40 -5.86 17.48
N LEU A 277 -10.28 -7.13 17.14
CA LEU A 277 -9.72 -8.15 18.01
C LEU A 277 -8.25 -8.33 17.64
N ARG A 278 -7.35 -8.10 18.60
CA ARG A 278 -5.92 -8.35 18.47
C ARG A 278 -5.57 -9.59 19.29
N TYR A 279 -4.95 -10.57 18.66
CA TYR A 279 -4.46 -11.76 19.33
C TYR A 279 -2.93 -11.81 19.25
N THR A 280 -2.30 -12.00 20.40
CA THR A 280 -0.84 -12.19 20.54
C THR A 280 -0.58 -13.60 21.04
N SER A 281 0.26 -14.36 20.35
CA SER A 281 0.61 -15.73 20.74
C SER A 281 2.06 -16.04 20.41
N VAL A 282 2.71 -16.85 21.25
CA VAL A 282 3.98 -17.49 20.94
C VAL A 282 3.66 -18.86 20.31
N LEU A 283 4.33 -19.18 19.21
CA LEU A 283 4.19 -20.47 18.51
C LEU A 283 5.19 -21.49 19.06
N GLU A 284 5.02 -22.76 18.68
CA GLU A 284 5.89 -23.86 19.10
C GLU A 284 7.35 -23.69 18.67
N ASP A 285 7.59 -23.02 17.53
CA ASP A 285 8.93 -22.70 17.03
C ASP A 285 9.57 -21.49 17.73
N GLY A 286 8.90 -20.91 18.74
CA GLY A 286 9.33 -19.72 19.47
C GLY A 286 9.02 -18.39 18.77
N SER A 287 8.41 -18.41 17.59
CA SER A 287 7.99 -17.20 16.89
C SER A 287 6.86 -16.49 17.65
N LEU A 288 6.94 -15.16 17.76
CA LEU A 288 5.87 -14.34 18.31
C LEU A 288 5.00 -13.79 17.18
N VAL A 289 3.68 -13.97 17.29
CA VAL A 289 2.69 -13.49 16.32
C VAL A 289 1.74 -12.52 16.97
N VAL A 290 1.48 -11.40 16.29
CA VAL A 290 0.40 -10.47 16.61
C VAL A 290 -0.50 -10.38 15.37
N CYS A 291 -1.75 -10.81 15.47
CA CYS A 291 -2.72 -10.71 14.38
C CYS A 291 -3.95 -9.91 14.81
N GLU A 292 -4.50 -9.11 13.89
CA GLU A 292 -5.68 -8.28 14.14
C GLU A 292 -6.81 -8.65 13.17
N ARG A 293 -8.05 -8.64 13.65
CA ARG A 293 -9.25 -8.86 12.85
C ARG A 293 -10.33 -7.83 13.17
N SER A 294 -10.92 -7.24 12.14
CA SER A 294 -12.10 -6.39 12.31
C SER A 294 -13.30 -7.19 12.80
N LEU A 295 -13.92 -6.70 13.87
CA LEU A 295 -15.17 -7.25 14.39
C LEU A 295 -16.35 -6.67 13.60
N LYS A 296 -17.28 -7.53 13.18
CA LYS A 296 -18.51 -7.10 12.52
C LYS A 296 -19.47 -6.54 13.57
N GLN A 297 -20.12 -5.41 13.26
CA GLN A 297 -21.03 -4.66 14.12
C GLN A 297 -22.36 -5.38 14.49
N HIS A 298 -22.47 -6.69 14.25
CA HIS A 298 -23.68 -7.47 14.56
C HIS A 298 -23.84 -7.84 16.04
N SER A 299 -22.82 -7.59 16.86
CA SER A 299 -22.89 -7.76 18.31
C SER A 299 -23.19 -6.41 18.97
N LYS A 300 -24.10 -6.41 19.96
CA LYS A 300 -24.61 -5.25 20.73
C LYS A 300 -23.51 -4.48 21.51
N TRP A 301 -22.46 -4.04 20.84
CA TRP A 301 -21.43 -3.15 21.37
C TRP A 301 -21.62 -1.71 20.86
N SER A 302 -22.72 -1.46 20.16
CA SER A 302 -23.00 -0.27 19.37
C SER A 302 -24.35 0.33 19.79
N GLU A 303 -24.40 1.02 20.93
CA GLU A 303 -25.47 2.02 21.15
C GLU A 303 -25.13 3.37 20.53
N HIS A 304 -23.94 3.55 19.92
CA HIS A 304 -23.51 4.84 19.35
C HIS A 304 -22.78 4.78 18.00
N ALA A 305 -22.90 3.72 17.20
CA ALA A 305 -22.20 3.69 15.91
C ALA A 305 -23.15 3.93 14.72
N THR A 306 -23.22 5.19 14.29
CA THR A 306 -23.76 5.58 12.98
C THR A 306 -22.89 5.03 11.86
N HIS A 307 -23.58 4.44 10.87
CA HIS A 307 -23.14 4.00 9.54
C HIS A 307 -21.72 4.42 9.13
N SER A 308 -20.82 3.45 8.98
CA SER A 308 -19.54 3.63 8.32
C SER A 308 -19.20 2.40 7.47
N ALA A 309 -18.87 2.68 6.21
CA ALA A 309 -18.54 1.69 5.19
C ALA A 309 -17.30 0.87 5.57
N PHE A 310 -17.44 -0.44 5.39
CA PHE A 310 -16.46 -1.48 5.64
C PHE A 310 -15.12 -1.17 4.96
N CYS A 311 -14.05 -1.02 5.74
CA CYS A 311 -12.69 -1.23 5.27
C CYS A 311 -12.07 -2.35 6.11
N GLU A 312 -11.79 -3.47 5.46
CA GLU A 312 -11.01 -4.58 6.00
C GLU A 312 -9.56 -4.10 6.14
N SER A 313 -9.15 -3.75 7.36
CA SER A 313 -7.76 -3.43 7.66
C SER A 313 -6.93 -4.70 7.59
N ARG A 314 -6.03 -4.75 6.62
CA ARG A 314 -5.18 -5.91 6.33
C ARG A 314 -3.88 -5.84 7.11
N ASN A 315 -3.50 -6.99 7.65
CA ASN A 315 -2.38 -7.23 8.55
C ASN A 315 -1.05 -6.68 8.03
N VAL A 316 -0.27 -6.10 8.93
CA VAL A 316 1.13 -5.68 8.72
C VAL A 316 2.01 -6.66 9.50
N ALA A 317 2.98 -7.27 8.82
CA ALA A 317 4.05 -8.07 9.40
C ALA A 317 5.31 -7.22 9.59
#